data_AF-A0A0K9NAU4-F1
#
_entry.id   AF-A0A0K9NAU4-F1
#
_cell.length_a   1.000
_cell.length_b   1.000
_cell.length_c   1.000
_cell.angle_alpha   90.00
_cell.angle_beta   90.00
_cell.angle_gamma   90.00
#
_symmetry.space_group_name_H-M   'P 1'
#
loop_
_entity.id
_entity.type
_entity.pdbx_description
1 polymer ?
#
loop_
_entity_poly.entity_id
_entity_poly.type
_entity_poly.pdbx_seq_one_letter_code
_entity_poly.pdbx_strand_id
1 'polypeptide(L)'
;MVSPWKLTWDDENYYLIVYDEKSDCIKRYRVDKMKNLSVLGQKRIGKETFRDFNLAVFAKRTFGMYGGRGEKVTMLCGNELAGVIIDRFGKDVIMVPKGTDYFQVSTTVSISRQFFGWVTGVGKN
;
A
#
# COMPACT_ATOMS: atom_id res chain seq x y z
N MET A 1 -3.86 20.68 -12.43
CA MET A 1 -2.39 20.56 -12.29
C MET A 1 -2.09 19.77 -11.02
N VAL A 2 -0.83 19.59 -10.63
CA VAL A 2 -0.50 18.94 -9.35
C VAL A 2 0.34 19.86 -8.48
N SER A 3 0.07 19.85 -7.17
CA SER A 3 0.85 20.56 -6.17
C SER A 3 1.80 19.58 -5.46
N PRO A 4 3.12 19.71 -5.63
CA PRO A 4 4.07 18.81 -4.97
C PRO A 4 4.26 19.16 -3.50
N TRP A 5 4.18 18.17 -2.62
CA TRP A 5 4.21 18.37 -1.17
C TRP A 5 5.35 17.64 -0.47
N LYS A 6 5.65 16.39 -0.83
CA LYS A 6 6.72 15.60 -0.21
C LYS A 6 7.43 14.72 -1.25
N LEU A 7 8.68 14.41 -0.99
CA LEU A 7 9.44 13.39 -1.71
C LEU A 7 9.70 12.24 -0.74
N THR A 8 9.49 11.01 -1.19
CA THR A 8 9.75 9.80 -0.40
C THR A 8 10.58 8.82 -1.20
N TRP A 9 11.44 8.08 -0.51
CA TRP A 9 12.14 6.94 -1.08
C TRP A 9 11.55 5.66 -0.47
N ASP A 10 11.19 4.72 -1.32
CA ASP A 10 10.58 3.44 -0.95
C ASP A 10 10.87 2.40 -2.05
N ASP A 11 11.19 1.17 -1.67
CA ASP A 11 11.49 0.08 -2.61
C ASP A 11 12.48 0.52 -3.72
N GLU A 12 13.61 1.12 -3.31
CA GLU A 12 14.67 1.66 -4.18
C GLU A 12 14.27 2.79 -5.14
N ASN A 13 13.07 3.36 -4.99
CA ASN A 13 12.52 4.34 -5.93
C ASN A 13 12.09 5.64 -5.26
N TYR A 14 12.25 6.76 -5.96
CA TYR A 14 11.77 8.07 -5.50
C TYR A 14 10.34 8.34 -5.97
N TYR A 15 9.49 8.74 -5.03
CA TYR A 15 8.10 9.10 -5.25
C TYR A 15 7.83 10.52 -4.82
N LEU A 16 7.26 11.31 -5.73
CA LEU A 16 6.71 12.61 -5.41
C LEU A 16 5.27 12.45 -4.97
N ILE A 17 4.99 12.84 -3.73
CA ILE A 17 3.64 12.93 -3.20
C ILE A 17 3.09 14.30 -3.58
N VAL A 18 1.96 14.28 -4.30
CA VAL A 18 1.32 15.48 -4.79
C VAL A 18 -0.14 15.49 -4.41
N TYR A 19 -0.70 16.69 -4.32
CA TYR A 19 -2.14 16.89 -4.35
C TYR A 19 -2.57 17.16 -5.79
N ASP A 20 -3.48 16.35 -6.31
CA ASP A 20 -4.06 16.52 -7.65
C ASP A 20 -5.34 17.34 -7.55
N GLU A 21 -5.30 18.52 -8.13
CA GLU A 21 -6.41 19.47 -8.17
C GLU A 21 -7.66 18.92 -8.87
N LYS A 22 -7.48 18.15 -9.95
CA LYS A 22 -8.62 17.70 -10.78
C LYS A 22 -9.44 16.63 -10.08
N SER A 23 -8.76 15.77 -9.31
CA SER A 23 -9.40 14.65 -8.63
C SER A 23 -9.53 14.84 -7.12
N ASP A 24 -9.19 16.03 -6.62
CA ASP A 24 -9.24 16.42 -5.20
C ASP A 24 -8.66 15.33 -4.27
N CYS A 25 -7.48 14.80 -4.61
CA CYS A 25 -6.92 13.69 -3.88
C CYS A 25 -5.39 13.67 -3.91
N ILE A 26 -4.80 12.93 -2.96
CA ILE A 26 -3.36 12.72 -2.90
C ILE A 26 -2.95 11.62 -3.86
N LYS A 27 -1.95 11.90 -4.69
CA LYS A 27 -1.33 10.94 -5.62
C LYS A 27 0.16 10.80 -5.35
N ARG A 28 0.71 9.66 -5.77
CA ARG A 28 2.15 9.42 -5.81
C ARG A 28 2.58 9.20 -7.24
N TYR A 29 3.64 9.87 -7.65
CA TYR A 29 4.24 9.69 -8.96
C TYR A 29 5.69 9.30 -8.81
N ARG A 30 6.09 8.26 -9.53
CA ARG A 30 7.49 7.86 -9.67
C ARG A 30 8.27 8.94 -10.38
N VAL A 31 9.29 9.47 -9.72
CA VAL A 31 10.12 10.55 -10.27
C VAL A 31 10.83 10.10 -11.53
N ASP A 32 11.33 8.86 -11.57
CA ASP A 32 12.00 8.28 -12.75
C ASP A 32 11.06 8.11 -13.97
N LYS A 33 9.75 8.12 -13.76
CA LYS A 33 8.75 8.01 -14.83
C LYS A 33 8.20 9.37 -15.27
N MET A 34 8.56 10.46 -14.61
CA MET A 34 8.11 11.79 -15.01
C MET A 34 8.87 12.27 -16.24
N LYS A 35 8.13 12.69 -17.26
CA LYS A 35 8.65 13.31 -18.47
C LYS A 35 7.89 14.60 -18.74
N ASN A 36 8.53 15.55 -19.41
CA ASN A 36 7.92 16.81 -19.84
C ASN A 36 7.28 17.62 -18.68
N LEU A 37 8.07 17.90 -17.64
CA LEU A 37 7.65 18.69 -16.49
C LEU A 37 7.89 20.18 -16.72
N SER A 38 6.93 21.01 -16.31
CA SER A 38 7.08 22.47 -16.25
C SER A 38 6.71 22.96 -14.86
N VAL A 39 7.59 23.75 -14.24
CA VAL A 39 7.30 24.41 -12.97
C VAL A 39 6.44 25.64 -13.24
N LEU A 40 5.32 25.73 -12.52
CA LEU A 40 4.42 26.87 -12.60
C LEU A 40 4.68 27.76 -11.40
N GLY A 41 4.79 29.08 -11.60
CA GLY A 41 4.94 30.08 -10.53
C GLY A 41 3.68 30.28 -9.68
N GLN A 42 2.77 29.30 -9.67
CA GLN A 42 1.51 29.36 -8.96
C GLN A 42 1.68 28.85 -7.52
N LYS A 43 0.86 29.38 -6.60
CA LYS A 43 0.85 28.89 -5.22
C LYS A 43 0.35 27.45 -5.18
N ARG A 44 1.02 26.61 -4.38
CA ARG A 44 0.60 25.23 -4.12
C ARG A 44 -0.74 25.21 -3.36
N ILE A 45 -1.60 24.28 -3.74
CA ILE A 45 -2.90 23.99 -3.10
C ILE A 45 -2.87 22.60 -2.42
N GLY A 46 -3.89 22.28 -1.62
CA GLY A 46 -3.96 21.02 -0.87
C GLY A 46 -3.24 21.04 0.49
N LYS A 47 -2.95 22.24 1.01
CA LYS A 47 -2.27 22.43 2.31
C LYS A 47 -3.05 21.78 3.45
N GLU A 48 -4.37 21.90 3.45
CA GLU A 48 -5.24 21.34 4.47
C GLU A 48 -5.22 19.80 4.44
N THR A 49 -5.30 19.19 3.25
CA THR A 49 -5.19 17.74 3.06
C THR A 49 -3.85 17.18 3.55
N PHE A 50 -2.78 17.99 3.46
CA PHE A 50 -1.45 17.60 3.92
C PHE A 50 -1.17 17.89 5.40
N ARG A 51 -2.01 18.67 6.08
CA ARG A 51 -1.83 19.00 7.50
C ARG A 51 -1.91 17.75 8.38
N ASP A 52 -2.86 16.86 8.08
CA ASP A 52 -3.07 15.60 8.82
C ASP A 52 -2.46 14.38 8.10
N PHE A 53 -1.67 14.60 7.04
CA PHE A 53 -1.15 13.52 6.22
C PHE A 53 0.00 12.78 6.91
N ASN A 54 -0.33 11.63 7.52
CA ASN A 54 0.64 10.75 8.14
C ASN A 54 1.34 9.87 7.09
N LEU A 55 2.55 10.29 6.72
CA LEU A 55 3.40 9.60 5.75
C LEU A 55 3.74 8.16 6.17
N ALA A 56 3.89 7.90 7.47
CA ALA A 56 4.25 6.58 7.98
C ALA A 56 3.11 5.57 7.79
N VAL A 57 1.86 5.98 8.03
CA VAL A 57 0.67 5.16 7.75
C VAL A 57 0.50 4.93 6.25
N PHE A 58 0.87 5.92 5.44
CA PHE A 58 0.77 5.83 3.99
C PHE A 58 1.89 4.99 3.33
N ALA A 59 3.05 4.85 3.97
CA ALA A 59 4.14 3.99 3.52
C ALA A 59 3.97 2.53 3.99
N LYS A 60 3.43 2.29 5.19
CA LYS A 60 3.33 0.96 5.83
C LYS A 60 2.27 0.00 5.25
N ARG A 61 1.74 0.24 4.05
CA ARG A 61 0.67 -0.63 3.51
C ARG A 61 1.29 -1.91 2.93
N THR A 62 0.89 -3.05 3.50
CA THR A 62 1.49 -4.39 3.32
C THR A 62 1.54 -4.91 1.86
N PHE A 63 0.78 -4.31 0.94
CA PHE A 63 0.78 -4.62 -0.50
C PHE A 63 1.23 -3.45 -1.38
N GLY A 64 2.06 -2.56 -0.83
CA GLY A 64 2.68 -1.46 -1.56
C GLY A 64 1.77 -0.23 -1.76
N MET A 65 2.21 0.64 -2.67
CA MET A 65 1.77 2.04 -2.88
C MET A 65 0.33 2.24 -3.36
N TYR A 66 -0.49 1.19 -3.42
CA TYR A 66 -1.87 1.30 -3.87
C TYR A 66 -2.76 1.72 -2.70
N GLY A 67 -3.22 2.97 -2.78
CA GLY A 67 -4.10 3.65 -1.84
C GLY A 67 -5.51 3.06 -1.73
N GLY A 68 -5.66 1.75 -1.56
CA GLY A 68 -6.96 1.11 -1.30
C GLY A 68 -7.40 1.29 0.15
N ARG A 69 -8.72 1.35 0.40
CA ARG A 69 -9.26 1.25 1.77
C ARG A 69 -8.69 -0.02 2.42
N GLY A 70 -8.19 0.12 3.65
CA GLY A 70 -7.77 -1.04 4.42
C GLY A 70 -9.02 -1.84 4.77
N GLU A 71 -9.14 -3.04 4.23
CA GLU A 71 -10.25 -3.94 4.51
C GLU A 71 -9.74 -5.10 5.36
N LYS A 72 -10.55 -5.52 6.32
CA LYS A 72 -10.27 -6.71 7.12
C LYS A 72 -10.61 -7.94 6.28
N VAL A 73 -9.60 -8.75 5.97
CA VAL A 73 -9.78 -10.02 5.28
C VAL A 73 -9.50 -11.17 6.22
N THR A 74 -10.21 -12.27 5.99
CA THR A 74 -9.98 -13.54 6.65
C THR A 74 -9.61 -14.56 5.59
N MET A 75 -8.47 -15.21 5.74
CA MET A 75 -7.96 -16.21 4.82
C MET A 75 -7.84 -17.55 5.54
N LEU A 76 -8.19 -18.63 4.86
CA LEU A 76 -7.94 -20.00 5.28
C LEU A 76 -6.69 -20.49 4.53
N CYS A 77 -5.69 -20.93 5.26
CA CYS A 77 -4.38 -21.31 4.72
C CYS A 77 -4.01 -22.70 5.19
N GLY A 78 -3.34 -23.49 4.35
CA GLY A 78 -2.70 -24.72 4.77
C GLY A 78 -1.50 -24.42 5.68
N ASN A 79 -1.22 -25.28 6.66
CA ASN A 79 -0.17 -25.09 7.66
C ASN A 79 1.23 -24.88 7.05
N GLU A 80 1.48 -25.41 5.85
CA GLU A 80 2.69 -25.21 5.08
C GLU A 80 2.94 -23.74 4.69
N LEU A 81 1.88 -22.90 4.67
CA LEU A 81 1.96 -21.48 4.35
C LEU A 81 2.20 -20.58 5.56
N ALA A 82 2.30 -21.13 6.78
CA ALA A 82 2.47 -20.35 8.00
C ALA A 82 3.68 -19.39 7.92
N GLY A 83 4.83 -19.89 7.44
CA GLY A 83 6.03 -19.07 7.23
C GLY A 83 5.77 -17.92 6.24
N VAL A 84 5.08 -18.18 5.14
CA VAL A 84 4.78 -17.17 4.12
C VAL A 84 3.84 -16.08 4.64
N ILE A 85 2.88 -16.44 5.51
CA ILE A 85 2.01 -15.47 6.18
C ILE A 85 2.83 -14.61 7.17
N ILE A 86 3.73 -15.21 7.95
CA ILE A 86 4.61 -14.47 8.88
C ILE A 86 5.51 -13.49 8.11
N ASP A 87 6.15 -13.93 7.03
CA ASP A 87 7.04 -13.08 6.23
C ASP A 87 6.29 -11.89 5.62
N ARG A 88 5.03 -12.09 5.24
CA ARG A 88 4.20 -11.04 4.62
C ARG A 88 3.60 -10.07 5.64
N PHE A 89 3.06 -10.57 6.73
CA PHE A 89 2.25 -9.79 7.67
C PHE A 89 2.93 -9.50 9.01
N GLY A 90 4.12 -10.05 9.23
CA GLY A 90 4.87 -9.95 10.47
C GLY A 90 4.48 -11.04 11.48
N LYS A 91 5.26 -11.11 12.56
CA LYS A 91 5.11 -12.12 13.63
C LYS A 91 3.89 -11.87 14.53
N ASP A 92 3.34 -10.67 14.53
CA ASP A 92 2.20 -10.28 15.37
C ASP A 92 0.84 -10.66 14.75
N VAL A 93 0.84 -11.33 13.60
CA VAL A 93 -0.39 -11.74 12.93
C VAL A 93 -1.07 -12.89 13.69
N ILE A 94 -2.37 -12.75 13.95
CA ILE A 94 -3.14 -13.74 14.69
C ILE A 94 -3.48 -14.91 13.75
N MET A 95 -2.91 -16.08 14.02
CA MET A 95 -3.22 -17.34 13.36
C MET A 95 -4.00 -18.24 14.31
N VAL A 96 -5.17 -18.69 13.88
CA VAL A 96 -6.04 -19.58 14.66
C VAL A 96 -6.09 -20.94 13.97
N PRO A 97 -5.61 -22.03 14.62
CA PRO A 97 -5.71 -23.36 14.05
C PRO A 97 -7.15 -23.73 13.68
N LYS A 98 -7.33 -24.40 12.53
CA LYS A 98 -8.63 -24.84 12.04
C LYS A 98 -8.52 -26.29 11.54
N GLY A 99 -8.61 -27.22 12.49
CA GLY A 99 -8.38 -28.65 12.23
C GLY A 99 -6.89 -29.00 12.26
N THR A 100 -6.54 -30.10 11.57
CA THR A 100 -5.17 -30.66 11.55
C THR A 100 -4.24 -29.98 10.56
N ASP A 101 -4.77 -29.57 9.41
CA ASP A 101 -3.95 -29.20 8.25
C ASP A 101 -4.04 -27.71 7.88
N TYR A 102 -4.93 -26.96 8.53
CA TYR A 102 -5.22 -25.58 8.19
C TYR A 102 -5.20 -24.64 9.40
N PHE A 103 -4.99 -23.37 9.11
CA PHE A 103 -5.20 -22.26 10.03
C PHE A 103 -5.95 -21.11 9.34
N GLN A 104 -6.62 -20.31 10.16
CA GLN A 104 -7.29 -19.10 9.72
C GLN A 104 -6.48 -17.88 10.19
N VAL A 105 -6.29 -16.92 9.29
CA VAL A 105 -5.62 -15.65 9.59
C VAL A 105 -6.55 -14.48 9.27
N SER A 106 -6.62 -13.50 10.17
CA SER A 106 -7.35 -12.26 9.95
C SER A 106 -6.39 -11.07 9.98
N THR A 107 -6.35 -10.30 8.90
CA THR A 107 -5.44 -9.15 8.77
C THR A 107 -6.07 -8.04 7.95
N THR A 108 -5.59 -6.81 8.13
CA THR A 108 -6.05 -5.65 7.37
C THR A 108 -5.15 -5.48 6.16
N VAL A 109 -5.74 -5.52 4.96
CA VAL A 109 -5.03 -5.40 3.69
C VAL A 109 -5.61 -4.28 2.85
N SER A 110 -4.78 -3.65 2.03
CA SER A 110 -5.28 -2.80 0.94
C SER A 110 -5.69 -3.68 -0.23
N ILE A 111 -7.00 -3.84 -0.44
CA ILE A 111 -7.54 -4.60 -1.56
C ILE A 111 -7.07 -3.96 -2.87
N SER A 112 -6.33 -4.74 -3.65
CA SER A 112 -5.63 -4.30 -4.86
C SER A 112 -5.36 -5.49 -5.78
N ARG A 113 -4.99 -5.23 -7.04
CA ARG A 113 -4.57 -6.30 -7.96
C ARG A 113 -3.37 -7.07 -7.42
N GLN A 114 -2.48 -6.41 -6.69
CA GLN A 114 -1.30 -7.01 -6.07
C GLN A 114 -1.68 -7.97 -4.95
N PHE A 115 -2.67 -7.60 -4.13
CA PHE A 115 -3.21 -8.52 -3.12
C PHE A 115 -3.75 -9.78 -3.79
N PHE A 116 -4.63 -9.65 -4.79
CA PHE A 116 -5.19 -10.81 -5.47
C PHE A 116 -4.14 -11.63 -6.21
N GLY A 117 -3.20 -10.98 -6.90
CA GLY A 117 -2.10 -11.65 -7.60
C GLY A 117 -1.19 -12.42 -6.64
N TRP A 118 -0.94 -11.86 -5.44
CA TRP A 118 -0.24 -12.58 -4.38
C TRP A 118 -1.06 -13.78 -3.93
N VAL A 119 -2.33 -13.62 -3.54
CA VAL A 119 -3.20 -14.72 -3.08
C VAL A 119 -3.21 -15.89 -4.07
N THR A 120 -3.32 -15.62 -5.38
CA THR A 120 -3.30 -16.66 -6.41
C THR A 120 -1.93 -17.31 -6.63
N GLY A 121 -0.85 -16.69 -6.17
CA GLY A 121 0.52 -17.18 -6.34
C GLY A 121 1.10 -17.91 -5.12
N VAL A 122 0.49 -17.81 -3.93
CA VAL A 122 1.04 -18.41 -2.69
C VAL A 122 0.73 -19.90 -2.53
N GLY A 123 -0.17 -20.46 -3.33
CA GLY A 123 -0.49 -21.90 -3.34
C GLY A 123 0.34 -22.65 -4.38
N LYS A 124 0.83 -23.85 -4.03
CA LYS A 124 1.27 -24.81 -5.06
C LYS A 124 0.04 -25.30 -5.84
N ASN A 125 0.20 -25.46 -7.15
CA ASN A 125 -0.70 -26.32 -7.93
C ASN A 125 -0.70 -27.74 -7.37
#